data_AF-A0A5C8TKS3-F1
#
_entry.id   AF-A0A5C8TKS3-F1
#
_cell.length_a   1.000
_cell.length_b   1.000
_cell.length_c   1.000
_cell.angle_alpha   90.00
_cell.angle_beta   90.00
_cell.angle_gamma   90.00
#
_symmetry.space_group_name_H-M   'P 1'
#
loop_
_entity.id
_entity.type
_entity.pdbx_description
1 polymer ?
#
loop_
_entity_poly.entity_id
_entity_poly.type
_entity_poly.pdbx_seq_one_letter_code
_entity_poly.pdbx_strand_id
1 'polypeptide(L)'
;MANVTEVIDQLVQRRAELRAELTKLEEAIDTLSALANTFSDISGNSSKSKKAKETPVERQRERGILPPEEIARFARNTLLKIGRPVKRGALVAAMERDGVPMAGKDKAKNLGTIIWRHQDDFVSLENLGYWPRDIAIKGVYDPRKPPDGIRSPRLKKSS
;
A
#
# COMPACT_ATOMS: atom_id res chain seq x y z
N MET A 1 38.80 22.61 -23.08
CA MET A 1 38.25 22.10 -21.81
C MET A 1 37.06 22.98 -21.48
N ALA A 2 35.86 22.42 -21.31
CA ALA A 2 34.70 23.22 -20.91
C ALA A 2 35.04 24.00 -19.64
N ASN A 3 34.70 25.29 -19.62
CA ASN A 3 35.05 26.15 -18.50
C ASN A 3 34.22 25.72 -17.30
N VAL A 4 34.84 25.50 -16.14
CA VAL A 4 34.16 24.93 -14.95
C VAL A 4 32.94 25.77 -14.55
N THR A 5 32.99 27.08 -14.79
CA THR A 5 31.88 28.02 -14.59
C THR A 5 30.66 27.70 -15.46
N GLU A 6 30.86 27.35 -16.73
CA GLU A 6 29.78 26.99 -17.65
C GLU A 6 29.06 25.70 -17.21
N VAL A 7 29.82 24.73 -16.69
CA VAL A 7 29.25 23.50 -16.13
C VAL A 7 28.45 23.80 -14.86
N ILE A 8 28.92 24.70 -14.00
CA ILE A 8 28.18 25.13 -12.81
C ILE A 8 26.86 25.79 -13.20
N ASP A 9 26.87 26.68 -14.19
CA ASP A 9 25.66 27.36 -14.65
C ASP A 9 24.64 26.38 -15.23
N GLN A 10 25.09 25.40 -16.02
CA GLN A 10 24.23 24.32 -16.53
C GLN A 10 23.62 23.49 -15.39
N LEU A 11 24.38 23.16 -14.35
CA LEU A 11 23.88 22.41 -13.20
C LEU A 11 22.89 23.22 -12.36
N VAL A 12 23.12 24.53 -12.18
CA VAL A 12 22.20 25.43 -11.48
C VAL A 12 20.89 25.56 -12.25
N GLN A 13 20.98 25.73 -13.58
CA GLN A 13 19.82 25.79 -14.46
C GLN A 13 19.01 24.49 -14.39
N ARG A 14 19.69 23.34 -14.50
CA ARG A 14 19.03 22.04 -14.41
C ARG A 14 18.36 21.81 -13.06
N ARG A 15 18.98 22.28 -11.97
CA ARG A 15 18.38 22.23 -10.63
C ARG A 15 17.12 23.09 -10.54
N ALA A 16 17.10 24.26 -11.18
CA ALA A 16 15.93 25.13 -11.19
C ALA A 16 14.75 24.50 -11.96
N GLU A 17 15.01 23.90 -13.12
CA GLU A 17 14.01 23.17 -13.90
C GLU A 17 13.38 22.03 -13.11
N LEU A 18 14.21 21.18 -12.49
CA LEU A 18 13.73 20.05 -11.69
C LEU A 18 12.90 20.50 -10.49
N ARG A 19 13.24 21.64 -9.87
CA ARG A 19 12.43 22.21 -8.78
C ARG A 19 11.07 22.70 -9.28
N ALA A 20 11.02 23.35 -10.44
CA ALA A 20 9.76 23.78 -11.04
C ALA A 20 8.85 22.58 -11.41
N GLU A 21 9.44 21.49 -11.87
CA GLU A 21 8.71 20.24 -12.15
C GLU A 21 8.17 19.60 -10.87
N LEU A 22 8.95 19.57 -9.79
CA LEU A 22 8.50 19.09 -8.48
C LEU A 22 7.30 19.89 -7.96
N THR A 23 7.34 21.22 -8.02
CA THR A 23 6.22 22.06 -7.59
C THR A 23 4.94 21.74 -8.36
N LYS A 24 5.02 21.53 -9.68
CA LYS A 24 3.85 21.14 -10.49
C LYS A 24 3.29 19.78 -10.08
N LEU A 25 4.14 18.82 -9.75
CA LEU A 25 3.69 17.51 -9.28
C LEU A 25 3.04 17.60 -7.89
N GLU A 26 3.58 18.42 -7.00
CA GLU A 26 2.99 18.69 -5.68
C GLU A 26 1.59 19.31 -5.82
N GLU A 27 1.42 20.33 -6.67
CA GLU A 27 0.11 20.92 -6.97
C GLU A 27 -0.89 19.90 -7.56
N ALA A 28 -0.41 19.00 -8.44
CA ALA A 28 -1.23 17.93 -8.99
C ALA A 28 -1.66 16.91 -7.91
N ILE A 29 -0.77 16.58 -6.97
CA ILE A 29 -1.10 15.69 -5.85
C ILE A 29 -2.15 16.34 -4.95
N ASP A 30 -2.01 17.62 -4.63
CA ASP A 30 -2.94 18.34 -3.76
C ASP A 30 -4.33 18.44 -4.39
N THR A 31 -4.41 18.77 -5.68
CA THR A 31 -5.68 18.84 -6.42
C THR A 31 -6.38 17.49 -6.50
N LEU A 32 -5.65 16.41 -6.80
CA LEU A 32 -6.20 15.06 -6.85
C LEU A 32 -6.62 14.56 -5.46
N SER A 33 -5.89 14.92 -4.41
CA SER A 33 -6.21 14.55 -3.02
C SER A 33 -7.48 15.25 -2.54
N ALA A 34 -7.63 16.55 -2.83
CA ALA A 34 -8.85 17.31 -2.53
C ALA A 34 -10.08 16.74 -3.26
N LEU A 35 -9.90 16.35 -4.52
CA LEU A 35 -10.94 15.71 -5.31
C LEU A 35 -11.34 14.34 -4.73
N ALA A 36 -10.35 13.50 -4.36
CA ALA A 36 -10.58 12.20 -3.75
C ALA A 36 -11.37 12.29 -2.42
N ASN A 37 -11.03 13.26 -1.57
CA ASN A 37 -11.77 13.50 -0.32
C ASN A 37 -13.23 13.90 -0.58
N THR A 38 -13.46 14.76 -1.57
CA THR A 38 -14.82 15.18 -1.96
C THR A 38 -15.67 13.99 -2.45
N PHE A 39 -15.09 13.05 -3.19
CA PHE A 39 -15.79 11.84 -3.65
C PHE A 39 -16.08 10.85 -2.51
N SER A 40 -15.23 10.79 -1.48
CA SER A 40 -15.45 9.96 -0.29
C SER A 40 -16.69 10.40 0.50
N ASP A 41 -16.90 11.72 0.63
CA ASP A 41 -18.06 12.29 1.33
C ASP A 41 -19.39 12.04 0.58
N ILE A 42 -19.34 11.98 -0.76
CA ILE A 42 -20.54 11.72 -1.59
C ILE A 42 -20.92 10.23 -1.58
N SER A 43 -19.96 9.32 -1.41
CA SER A 43 -20.21 7.86 -1.39
C SER A 43 -20.65 7.31 -0.01
N GLY A 44 -20.72 8.16 1.02
CA GLY A 44 -20.92 7.76 2.42
C GLY A 44 -22.35 7.75 2.96
N ASN A 45 -23.40 7.95 2.14
CA ASN A 45 -24.78 8.03 2.64
C ASN A 45 -25.63 6.77 2.36
N SER A 46 -25.20 5.64 2.91
CA SER A 46 -26.09 4.50 3.22
C SER A 46 -25.45 3.75 4.40
N SER A 47 -25.96 3.84 5.62
CA SER A 47 -27.10 3.02 6.05
C SER A 47 -27.60 3.42 7.45
N LYS A 48 -28.92 3.39 7.56
CA LYS A 48 -29.79 3.65 8.71
C LYS A 48 -29.45 2.92 10.02
N SER A 49 -29.82 3.59 11.11
CA SER A 49 -30.06 3.10 12.47
C SER A 49 -30.85 1.78 12.54
N LYS A 50 -30.50 0.90 13.51
CA LYS A 50 -31.46 0.35 14.49
C LYS A 50 -30.83 -0.51 15.60
N LYS A 51 -31.21 -0.13 16.83
CA LYS A 51 -31.59 -0.93 18.00
C LYS A 51 -30.50 -1.46 18.95
N ALA A 52 -30.60 -0.96 20.18
CA ALA A 52 -29.86 -1.31 21.37
C ALA A 52 -30.04 -2.79 21.79
N LYS A 53 -28.95 -3.37 22.27
CA LYS A 53 -28.92 -4.34 23.38
C LYS A 53 -27.56 -4.19 24.10
N GLU A 54 -27.64 -4.10 25.42
CA GLU A 54 -26.55 -3.80 26.33
C GLU A 54 -25.63 -5.01 26.59
N THR A 55 -24.38 -4.68 26.97
CA THR A 55 -23.28 -5.49 27.54
C THR A 55 -22.39 -6.28 26.57
N PRO A 56 -21.10 -6.54 26.89
CA PRO A 56 -20.22 -5.99 27.94
C PRO A 56 -19.18 -5.01 27.35
N VAL A 57 -18.43 -4.30 28.21
CA VAL A 57 -17.41 -3.28 27.84
C VAL A 57 -16.44 -3.81 26.78
N GLU A 58 -16.81 -3.61 25.52
CA GLU A 58 -15.95 -3.82 24.38
C GLU A 58 -14.91 -2.72 24.49
N ARG A 59 -13.68 -3.09 24.85
CA ARG A 59 -12.52 -2.23 24.66
C ARG A 59 -12.67 -1.72 23.24
N GLN A 60 -12.99 -0.44 23.09
CA GLN A 60 -12.96 0.24 21.81
C GLN A 60 -11.54 0.05 21.31
N ARG A 61 -11.33 -1.02 20.54
CA ARG A 61 -10.12 -1.19 19.77
C ARG A 61 -10.10 0.05 18.93
N GLU A 62 -9.08 0.87 19.10
CA GLU A 62 -8.77 1.98 18.21
C GLU A 62 -9.00 1.45 16.81
N ARG A 63 -10.12 1.86 16.20
CA ARG A 63 -10.49 1.39 14.87
C ARG A 63 -9.30 1.75 14.02
N GLY A 64 -8.77 0.77 13.29
CA GLY A 64 -7.61 0.99 12.44
C GLY A 64 -7.85 2.27 11.63
N ILE A 65 -6.89 3.19 11.67
CA ILE A 65 -6.99 4.51 11.03
C ILE A 65 -7.36 4.36 9.54
N LEU A 66 -6.98 3.22 8.94
CA LEU A 66 -7.32 2.85 7.59
C LEU A 66 -8.04 1.48 7.55
N PRO A 67 -8.97 1.28 6.60
CA PRO A 67 -9.60 -0.01 6.37
C PRO A 67 -8.59 -1.05 5.85
N PRO A 68 -8.79 -2.36 6.14
CA PRO A 68 -7.87 -3.43 5.71
C PRO A 68 -7.56 -3.44 4.21
N GLU A 69 -8.55 -3.11 3.38
CA GLU A 69 -8.44 -3.07 1.92
C GLU A 69 -7.45 -1.99 1.46
N GLU A 70 -7.46 -0.83 2.12
CA GLU A 70 -6.51 0.23 1.85
C GLU A 70 -5.11 -0.14 2.30
N ILE A 71 -4.97 -0.78 3.46
CA ILE A 71 -3.68 -1.29 3.95
C ILE A 71 -3.11 -2.31 2.96
N ALA A 72 -3.93 -3.21 2.42
CA ALA A 72 -3.54 -4.14 1.37
C ALA A 72 -3.10 -3.40 0.10
N ARG A 73 -3.85 -2.39 -0.36
CA ARG A 73 -3.47 -1.55 -1.50
C ARG A 73 -2.11 -0.85 -1.29
N PHE A 74 -1.90 -0.25 -0.12
CA PHE A 74 -0.63 0.39 0.23
C PHE A 74 0.52 -0.62 0.31
N ALA A 75 0.29 -1.80 0.87
CA ALA A 75 1.29 -2.87 0.91
C ALA A 75 1.71 -3.30 -0.50
N ARG A 76 0.75 -3.49 -1.42
CA ARG A 76 1.03 -3.80 -2.83
C ARG A 76 1.85 -2.70 -3.49
N ASN A 77 1.45 -1.44 -3.35
CA ASN A 77 2.19 -0.30 -3.90
C ASN A 77 3.61 -0.20 -3.34
N THR A 78 3.78 -0.48 -2.05
CA THR A 78 5.09 -0.47 -1.40
C THR A 78 6.00 -1.58 -1.95
N LEU A 79 5.47 -2.80 -2.14
CA LEU A 79 6.22 -3.90 -2.75
C LEU A 79 6.63 -3.57 -4.20
N LEU A 80 5.73 -2.95 -4.96
CA LEU A 80 6.01 -2.48 -6.33
C LEU A 80 7.10 -1.41 -6.38
N LYS A 81 7.03 -0.41 -5.50
CA LYS A 81 8.07 0.62 -5.39
C LYS A 81 9.44 0.03 -5.03
N ILE A 82 9.47 -1.00 -4.19
CA ILE A 82 10.72 -1.67 -3.77
C ILE A 82 11.27 -2.59 -4.87
N GLY A 83 10.39 -3.18 -5.70
CA GLY A 83 10.79 -4.01 -6.83
C GLY A 83 11.31 -5.40 -6.45
N ARG A 84 11.15 -5.84 -5.20
CA ARG A 84 11.53 -7.19 -4.73
C ARG A 84 10.63 -7.66 -3.59
N PRO A 85 10.54 -8.97 -3.32
CA PRO A 85 9.81 -9.48 -2.16
C PRO A 85 10.41 -8.97 -0.86
N VAL A 86 9.55 -8.71 0.12
CA VAL A 86 9.97 -8.12 1.39
C VAL A 86 9.34 -8.85 2.56
N LYS A 87 10.14 -9.10 3.61
CA LYS A 87 9.65 -9.66 4.88
C LYS A 87 8.71 -8.67 5.58
N ARG A 88 7.75 -9.22 6.30
CA ARG A 88 6.69 -8.50 7.04
C ARG A 88 7.17 -7.24 7.78
N GLY A 89 8.22 -7.35 8.60
CA GLY A 89 8.73 -6.21 9.38
C GLY A 89 9.32 -5.09 8.53
N ALA A 90 10.05 -5.44 7.47
CA ALA A 90 10.61 -4.46 6.54
C ALA A 90 9.52 -3.81 5.68
N LEU A 91 8.45 -4.55 5.35
CA LEU A 91 7.29 -4.00 4.65
C LEU A 91 6.55 -2.98 5.52
N VAL A 92 6.35 -3.27 6.81
CA VAL A 92 5.79 -2.29 7.78
C VAL A 92 6.67 -1.03 7.84
N ALA A 93 7.97 -1.18 8.04
CA ALA A 93 8.87 -0.04 8.14
C ALA A 93 8.87 0.83 6.87
N ALA A 94 8.77 0.21 5.70
CA ALA A 94 8.64 0.94 4.44
C ALA A 94 7.30 1.69 4.33
N MET A 95 6.19 1.05 4.71
CA MET A 95 4.87 1.70 4.72
C MET A 95 4.81 2.87 5.70
N GLU A 96 5.41 2.75 6.89
CA GLU A 96 5.47 3.84 7.87
C GLU A 96 6.32 5.00 7.40
N ARG A 97 7.46 4.73 6.74
CA ARG A 97 8.29 5.76 6.13
C ARG A 97 7.55 6.51 5.01
N ASP A 98 6.66 5.82 4.30
CA ASP A 98 5.77 6.38 3.30
C ASP A 98 4.53 7.09 3.91
N GLY A 99 4.48 7.24 5.25
CA GLY A 99 3.43 7.97 5.95
C GLY A 99 2.13 7.17 6.17
N VAL A 100 2.13 5.86 5.94
CA VAL A 100 0.93 5.02 6.13
C VAL A 100 0.77 4.68 7.62
N PRO A 101 -0.31 5.13 8.28
CA PRO A 101 -0.54 4.85 9.69
C PRO A 101 -0.95 3.38 9.90
N MET A 102 -0.10 2.62 10.61
CA MET A 102 -0.37 1.23 10.96
C MET A 102 -0.87 1.15 12.41
N ALA A 103 -2.07 0.59 12.61
CA ALA A 103 -2.68 0.45 13.93
C ALA A 103 -2.16 -0.79 14.69
N GLY A 104 -2.20 -0.70 16.03
CA GLY A 104 -1.94 -1.81 16.95
C GLY A 104 -0.49 -1.87 17.48
N LYS A 105 -0.34 -2.54 18.63
CA LYS A 105 0.96 -2.74 19.31
C LYS A 105 1.94 -3.58 18.48
N ASP A 106 1.44 -4.57 17.74
CA ASP A 106 2.22 -5.43 16.85
C ASP A 106 1.76 -5.23 15.39
N LYS A 107 2.34 -4.20 14.77
CA LYS A 107 2.03 -3.78 13.39
C LYS A 107 2.38 -4.85 12.37
N ALA A 108 3.46 -5.61 12.60
CA ALA A 108 3.85 -6.71 11.74
C ALA A 108 2.77 -7.80 11.76
N LYS A 109 2.34 -8.26 12.93
CA LYS A 109 1.26 -9.25 13.04
C LYS A 109 -0.05 -8.76 12.44
N ASN A 110 -0.38 -7.48 12.63
CA ASN A 110 -1.56 -6.87 12.03
C ASN A 110 -1.50 -6.93 10.49
N LEU A 111 -0.42 -6.41 9.88
CA LEU A 111 -0.20 -6.46 8.44
C LEU A 111 -0.29 -7.90 7.90
N GLY A 112 0.31 -8.84 8.62
CA GLY A 112 0.24 -10.26 8.30
C GLY A 112 -1.18 -10.82 8.23
N THR A 113 -2.01 -10.41 9.18
CA THR A 113 -3.42 -10.83 9.23
C THR A 113 -4.21 -10.24 8.06
N ILE A 114 -3.91 -8.99 7.70
CA ILE A 114 -4.52 -8.32 6.54
C ILE A 114 -4.10 -9.03 5.25
N ILE A 115 -2.81 -9.23 5.01
CA ILE A 115 -2.30 -9.94 3.81
C ILE A 115 -2.88 -11.34 3.70
N TRP A 116 -3.05 -12.06 4.82
CA TRP A 116 -3.68 -13.38 4.81
C TRP A 116 -5.15 -13.35 4.35
N ARG A 117 -5.91 -12.29 4.68
CA ARG A 117 -7.28 -12.09 4.19
C ARG A 117 -7.30 -11.72 2.69
N HIS A 118 -6.21 -11.16 2.19
CA HIS A 118 -5.99 -10.78 0.79
C HIS A 118 -5.07 -11.78 0.06
N GLN A 119 -5.17 -13.07 0.39
CA GLN A 119 -4.31 -14.12 -0.19
C GLN A 119 -4.42 -14.24 -1.73
N ASP A 120 -5.50 -13.73 -2.32
CA ASP A 120 -5.69 -13.71 -3.77
C ASP A 120 -4.82 -12.64 -4.44
N ASP A 121 -4.41 -11.60 -3.70
CA ASP A 121 -3.58 -10.49 -4.19
C ASP A 121 -2.09 -10.70 -3.89
N PHE A 122 -1.76 -11.52 -2.90
CA PHE A 122 -0.39 -11.71 -2.41
C PHE A 122 0.04 -13.17 -2.42
N VAL A 123 1.34 -13.36 -2.64
CA VAL A 123 2.06 -14.62 -2.45
C VAL A 123 3.10 -14.46 -1.34
N SER A 124 3.21 -15.48 -0.49
CA SER A 124 4.32 -15.60 0.46
C SER A 124 5.38 -16.48 -0.17
N LEU A 125 6.52 -15.90 -0.49
CA LEU A 125 7.69 -16.60 -1.02
C LEU A 125 8.59 -17.00 0.14
N GLU A 126 8.92 -18.29 0.22
CA GLU A 126 9.75 -18.84 1.28
C GLU A 126 11.09 -18.10 1.37
N ASN A 127 11.49 -17.73 2.58
CA ASN A 127 12.71 -16.96 2.89
C ASN A 127 12.82 -15.54 2.30
N LEU A 128 11.94 -15.16 1.37
CA LEU A 128 11.95 -13.87 0.67
C LEU A 128 10.90 -12.90 1.20
N GLY A 129 9.72 -13.40 1.61
CA GLY A 129 8.64 -12.59 2.16
C GLY A 129 7.46 -12.44 1.21
N TYR A 130 6.76 -11.31 1.27
CA TYR A 130 5.55 -11.09 0.49
C TYR A 130 5.83 -10.47 -0.88
N TRP A 131 5.02 -10.86 -1.86
CA TRP A 131 5.03 -10.32 -3.21
C TRP A 131 3.62 -10.29 -3.81
N PRO A 132 3.29 -9.38 -4.75
CA PRO A 132 2.02 -9.43 -5.47
C PRO A 132 1.90 -10.72 -6.31
N ARG A 133 0.75 -11.38 -6.22
CA ARG A 133 0.51 -12.66 -6.90
C ARG A 133 0.49 -12.54 -8.42
N ASP A 134 0.09 -11.39 -8.94
CA ASP A 134 -0.08 -11.14 -10.38
C ASP A 134 1.23 -10.81 -11.10
N ILE A 135 2.36 -10.68 -10.39
CA ILE A 135 3.61 -10.18 -10.95
C ILE A 135 4.70 -11.23 -10.88
N ALA A 136 5.24 -11.60 -12.05
CA ALA A 136 6.34 -12.54 -12.13
C ALA A 136 7.66 -11.95 -11.64
N ILE A 137 8.48 -12.80 -11.02
CA ILE A 137 9.87 -12.53 -10.70
C ILE A 137 10.69 -13.58 -11.43
N LYS A 138 11.49 -13.14 -12.41
CA LYS A 138 12.30 -14.03 -13.25
C LYS A 138 13.15 -14.96 -12.38
N GLY A 139 12.94 -16.27 -12.52
CA GLY A 139 13.69 -17.31 -11.81
C GLY A 139 13.27 -17.57 -10.36
N VAL A 140 12.27 -16.84 -9.83
CA VAL A 140 11.83 -16.98 -8.43
C VAL A 140 10.34 -17.31 -8.35
N TYR A 141 9.49 -16.59 -9.08
CA TYR A 141 8.04 -16.72 -9.00
C TYR A 141 7.38 -16.54 -10.36
N ASP A 142 6.50 -17.48 -10.73
CA ASP A 142 5.66 -17.41 -11.92
C ASP A 142 4.18 -17.46 -11.50
N PRO A 143 3.38 -16.40 -11.77
CA PRO A 143 1.95 -16.37 -11.49
C PRO A 143 1.17 -17.52 -12.13
N ARG A 144 1.65 -18.08 -13.25
CA ARG A 144 1.01 -19.20 -13.96
C ARG A 144 1.25 -20.54 -13.29
N LYS A 145 2.28 -20.64 -12.45
CA LYS A 145 2.64 -21.84 -11.71
C LYS A 145 2.72 -21.47 -10.22
N PRO A 146 1.57 -21.34 -9.53
CA PRO A 146 1.57 -20.99 -8.12
C PRO A 146 2.42 -22.01 -7.34
N PRO A 147 3.25 -21.56 -6.36
CA PRO A 147 4.07 -22.46 -5.57
C PRO A 147 3.20 -23.48 -4.84
N ASP A 148 3.70 -24.71 -4.77
CA ASP A 148 3.01 -25.85 -4.15
C ASP A 148 2.58 -25.49 -2.72
N GLY A 149 1.30 -25.73 -2.41
CA GLY A 149 0.74 -25.50 -1.06
C GLY A 149 -0.11 -24.25 -0.89
N ILE A 150 -0.22 -23.38 -1.90
CA ILE A 150 -1.22 -22.30 -1.86
C ILE A 150 -2.56 -22.84 -2.35
N ARG A 151 -3.50 -23.03 -1.41
CA ARG A 151 -4.90 -23.36 -1.74
C ARG A 151 -5.46 -22.29 -2.68
N SER A 152 -5.87 -22.71 -3.88
CA SER A 152 -6.61 -21.87 -4.82
C SER A 152 -7.80 -21.18 -4.12
N PRO A 153 -8.13 -19.94 -4.49
CA PRO A 153 -9.33 -19.28 -3.99
C PRO A 153 -10.52 -20.21 -4.18
N ARG A 154 -11.30 -20.37 -3.11
CA ARG A 154 -12.59 -21.06 -3.16
C ARG A 154 -13.46 -20.24 -4.12
N LEU A 155 -13.54 -20.65 -5.39
CA LEU A 155 -14.49 -20.11 -6.35
C LEU A 155 -15.86 -20.13 -5.67
N LYS A 156 -16.38 -18.95 -5.31
CA LYS A 156 -17.76 -18.84 -4.84
C LYS A 156 -18.60 -19.27 -6.03
N LYS A 157 -19.22 -20.44 -5.94
CA LYS A 157 -20.24 -20.88 -6.89
C LYS A 157 -21.33 -19.81 -6.88
N SER A 158 -21.44 -19.06 -7.97
CA SER A 158 -22.62 -18.28 -8.29
C SER A 158 -23.79 -19.27 -8.39
N SER A 159 -24.79 -19.09 -7.54
CA SER A 159 -26.10 -19.73 -7.67
C SER A 159 -26.89 -19.11 -8.82
#